data_AF-A0A536KQA4-F1
#
_entry.id   AF-A0A536KQA4-F1
#
_cell.length_a   1.000
_cell.length_b   1.000
_cell.length_c   1.000
_cell.angle_alpha   90.00
_cell.angle_beta   90.00
_cell.angle_gamma   90.00
#
_symmetry.space_group_name_H-M   'P 1'
#
loop_
_entity.id
_entity.type
_entity.pdbx_description
1 polymer ?
#
loop_
_entity_poly.entity_id
_entity_poly.type
_entity_poly.pdbx_seq_one_letter_code
_entity_poly.pdbx_strand_id
1 'polypeptide(L)'
;MLAVAIVGIRGARVFTTAGAAARAPCPSDPRVALGCYEQRYRSIVAGQGVAAAFAALKAGYGADPEMQRLCHAITHAIGQAAMAHYGDVAAAFRYGDNACGSGYYHGVMQGFALTRGRTTLLSDLDAVCAGVPGKERKSLDYFNCVHGLGHAVMAVRDDALFDALHDCDGLTGAMEQNACVNGVFMENLIVDGAHGGHYSKYLKPAEPLYPCTAVAEKYKAECFDMQTSYALGAEQGDFAKVFALCAGVAMPFRNNCYQSLGRDAATISRDQVSPTVATCNLGRGHDQRAYCVLGAVLDFVYYYHSDEQAKALCAAIDRDLRQGCRSAITSLVGRF
;
A
#
# COMPACT_ATOMS: atom_id res chain seq x y z
N MET A 1 -12.74 82.96 -3.12
CA MET A 1 -13.07 81.86 -2.17
C MET A 1 -14.40 81.30 -2.65
N LEU A 2 -14.62 80.06 -3.07
CA LEU A 2 -13.98 78.76 -2.90
C LEU A 2 -14.29 77.98 -4.20
N ALA A 3 -13.31 77.32 -4.84
CA ALA A 3 -13.57 76.44 -5.99
C ALA A 3 -13.36 74.98 -5.54
N VAL A 4 -14.42 74.18 -5.66
CA VAL A 4 -14.42 72.74 -5.39
C VAL A 4 -13.94 72.01 -6.64
N ALA A 5 -12.84 71.26 -6.53
CA ALA A 5 -12.37 70.35 -7.58
C ALA A 5 -12.52 68.91 -7.09
N ILE A 6 -13.38 68.16 -7.78
CA ILE A 6 -13.57 66.71 -7.60
C ILE A 6 -12.47 66.00 -8.39
N VAL A 7 -11.57 65.29 -7.70
CA VAL A 7 -10.59 64.39 -8.33
C VAL A 7 -11.10 62.97 -8.23
N GLY A 8 -11.55 62.41 -9.35
CA GLY A 8 -11.90 61.00 -9.48
C GLY A 8 -10.64 60.16 -9.65
N ILE A 9 -10.37 59.26 -8.70
CA ILE A 9 -9.31 58.26 -8.81
C ILE A 9 -9.95 56.97 -9.36
N ARG A 10 -9.72 56.70 -10.66
CA ARG A 10 -9.95 55.38 -11.26
C ARG A 10 -8.89 54.41 -10.76
N GLY A 11 -9.19 53.71 -9.66
CA GLY A 11 -8.41 52.55 -9.24
C GLY A 11 -8.65 51.39 -10.20
N ALA A 12 -7.69 51.13 -11.09
CA ALA A 12 -7.64 49.89 -11.84
C ALA A 12 -7.51 48.73 -10.84
N ARG A 13 -8.54 47.89 -10.75
CA ARG A 13 -8.44 46.60 -10.07
C ARG A 13 -7.48 45.74 -10.89
N VAL A 14 -6.21 45.76 -10.51
CA VAL A 14 -5.27 44.72 -10.90
C VAL A 14 -5.83 43.43 -10.30
N PHE A 15 -6.38 42.57 -11.16
CA PHE A 15 -6.57 41.18 -10.82
C PHE A 15 -5.17 40.60 -10.63
N THR A 16 -4.68 40.65 -9.39
CA THR A 16 -3.59 39.79 -8.98
C THR A 16 -4.12 38.37 -9.12
N THR A 17 -3.64 37.67 -10.14
CA THR A 17 -3.67 36.22 -10.14
C THR A 17 -2.98 35.81 -8.85
N ALA A 18 -3.75 35.29 -7.90
CA ALA A 18 -3.21 34.70 -6.70
C ALA A 18 -2.32 33.55 -7.16
N GLY A 19 -1.01 33.82 -7.26
CA GLY A 19 -0.02 32.76 -7.28
C GLY A 19 -0.34 31.86 -6.09
N ALA A 20 -0.50 30.56 -6.35
CA ALA A 20 -0.81 29.59 -5.31
C ALA A 20 0.16 29.83 -4.15
N ALA A 21 -0.35 30.35 -3.02
CA ALA A 21 0.44 30.51 -1.83
C ALA A 21 1.11 29.17 -1.55
N ALA A 22 2.43 29.14 -1.50
CA ALA A 22 3.18 27.93 -1.20
C ALA A 22 2.59 27.37 0.11
N ARG A 23 1.85 26.26 0.01
CA ARG A 23 1.13 25.68 1.14
C ARG A 23 2.18 25.34 2.21
N ALA A 24 1.93 25.79 3.44
CA ALA A 24 2.83 25.57 4.57
C ALA A 24 3.24 24.09 4.67
N PRO A 25 4.50 23.75 5.00
CA PRO A 25 4.95 22.37 5.18
C PRO A 25 4.06 21.59 6.16
N CYS A 26 3.88 20.29 5.93
CA CYS A 26 3.20 19.45 6.91
C CYS A 26 4.10 19.23 8.14
N PRO A 27 3.51 19.07 9.34
CA PRO A 27 4.28 18.83 10.55
C PRO A 27 4.99 17.48 10.50
N SER A 28 6.09 17.35 11.25
CA SER A 28 6.82 16.09 11.44
C SER A 28 6.28 15.22 12.57
N ASP A 29 5.29 15.68 13.34
CA ASP A 29 4.65 14.87 14.38
C ASP A 29 3.83 13.75 13.73
N PRO A 30 4.20 12.46 13.94
CA PRO A 30 3.54 11.33 13.27
C PRO A 30 2.03 11.26 13.54
N ARG A 31 1.55 11.84 14.64
CA ARG A 31 0.13 11.84 15.02
C ARG A 31 -0.74 12.73 14.14
N VAL A 32 -0.15 13.72 13.46
CA VAL A 32 -0.87 14.74 12.67
C VAL A 32 -0.33 14.92 11.26
N ALA A 33 0.86 14.37 10.98
CA ALA A 33 1.50 14.45 9.67
C ALA A 33 0.60 13.90 8.56
N LEU A 34 0.07 12.67 8.74
CA LEU A 34 -0.75 12.04 7.69
C LEU A 34 -1.97 12.89 7.35
N GLY A 35 -2.77 13.29 8.33
CA GLY A 35 -3.97 14.09 8.08
C GLY A 35 -3.69 15.41 7.33
N CYS A 36 -2.53 16.03 7.57
CA CYS A 36 -2.09 17.20 6.80
C CYS A 36 -1.83 16.86 5.33
N TYR A 37 -1.10 15.77 5.05
CA TYR A 37 -0.85 15.35 3.67
C TYR A 37 -2.14 14.92 2.97
N GLU A 38 -3.00 14.14 3.63
CA GLU A 38 -4.27 13.71 3.04
C GLU A 38 -5.12 14.92 2.63
N GLN A 39 -5.29 15.90 3.52
CA GLN A 39 -6.03 17.12 3.20
C GLN A 39 -5.39 17.87 2.03
N ARG A 40 -4.05 17.98 2.02
CA ARG A 40 -3.32 18.63 0.95
C ARG A 40 -3.60 17.98 -0.40
N TYR A 41 -3.40 16.67 -0.50
CA TYR A 41 -3.50 15.93 -1.76
C TYR A 41 -4.94 15.78 -2.24
N ARG A 42 -5.92 15.59 -1.35
CA ARG A 42 -7.35 15.67 -1.72
C ARG A 42 -7.69 17.01 -2.37
N SER A 43 -7.16 18.11 -1.83
CA SER A 43 -7.38 19.44 -2.42
C SER A 43 -6.71 19.61 -3.78
N ILE A 44 -5.52 19.02 -3.99
CA ILE A 44 -4.83 19.07 -5.29
C ILE A 44 -5.66 18.32 -6.32
N VAL A 45 -6.16 17.12 -5.99
CA VAL A 45 -7.05 16.37 -6.89
C VAL A 45 -8.31 17.18 -7.21
N ALA A 46 -8.96 17.78 -6.21
CA ALA A 46 -10.18 18.56 -6.40
C ALA A 46 -9.97 19.82 -7.28
N GLY A 47 -8.80 20.47 -7.19
CA GLY A 47 -8.52 21.70 -7.93
C GLY A 47 -7.77 21.52 -9.26
N GLN A 48 -6.97 20.46 -9.39
CA GLN A 48 -5.97 20.30 -10.46
C GLN A 48 -5.90 18.87 -11.03
N GLY A 49 -6.60 17.91 -10.43
CA GLY A 49 -6.65 16.52 -10.89
C GLY A 49 -5.52 15.62 -10.37
N VAL A 50 -5.64 14.32 -10.69
CA VAL A 50 -4.74 13.25 -10.20
C VAL A 50 -3.30 13.43 -10.68
N ALA A 51 -3.10 13.81 -11.94
CA ALA A 51 -1.77 14.00 -12.51
C ALA A 51 -0.97 15.09 -11.76
N ALA A 52 -1.62 16.20 -11.38
CA ALA A 52 -1.00 17.26 -10.59
C ALA A 52 -0.64 16.80 -9.17
N ALA A 53 -1.48 15.96 -8.55
CA ALA A 53 -1.20 15.37 -7.25
C ALA A 53 0.06 14.49 -7.28
N PHE A 54 0.20 13.61 -8.28
CA PHE A 54 1.41 12.79 -8.43
C PHE A 54 2.65 13.61 -8.79
N ALA A 55 2.51 14.65 -9.62
CA ALA A 55 3.63 15.55 -9.91
C ALA A 55 4.14 16.24 -8.63
N ALA A 56 3.23 16.72 -7.78
CA ALA A 56 3.58 17.31 -6.49
C ALA A 56 4.22 16.30 -5.53
N LEU A 57 3.70 15.08 -5.48
CA LEU A 57 4.25 13.98 -4.67
C LEU A 57 5.69 13.65 -5.07
N LYS A 58 5.93 13.43 -6.36
CA LYS A 58 7.26 13.10 -6.88
C LYS A 58 8.27 14.23 -6.68
N ALA A 59 7.83 15.49 -6.81
CA ALA A 59 8.68 16.66 -6.56
C ALA A 59 9.08 16.80 -5.07
N GLY A 60 8.19 16.44 -4.14
CA GLY A 60 8.45 16.51 -2.70
C GLY A 60 9.19 15.30 -2.12
N TYR A 61 9.05 14.13 -2.76
CA TYR A 61 9.48 12.84 -2.20
C TYR A 61 10.93 12.82 -1.74
N GLY A 62 11.87 13.37 -2.50
CA GLY A 62 13.29 13.34 -2.14
C GLY A 62 13.68 14.22 -0.95
N ALA A 63 12.88 15.26 -0.65
CA ALA A 63 13.23 16.29 0.33
C ALA A 63 12.53 16.11 1.69
N ASP A 64 11.57 15.19 1.78
CA ASP A 64 10.66 15.07 2.91
C ASP A 64 10.63 13.62 3.44
N PRO A 65 11.39 13.33 4.52
CA PRO A 65 11.45 11.98 5.09
C PRO A 65 10.09 11.44 5.56
N GLU A 66 9.20 12.32 6.02
CA GLU A 66 7.88 11.90 6.49
C GLU A 66 6.95 11.59 5.31
N MET A 67 7.05 12.34 4.21
CA MET A 67 6.40 11.97 2.95
C MET A 67 6.90 10.63 2.42
N GLN A 68 8.20 10.34 2.50
CA GLN A 68 8.73 9.03 2.09
C GLN A 68 8.11 7.91 2.91
N ARG A 69 8.06 8.08 4.24
CA ARG A 69 7.47 7.12 5.17
C ARG A 69 5.98 6.91 4.93
N LEU A 70 5.25 8.00 4.69
CA LEU A 70 3.79 7.99 4.52
C LEU A 70 3.33 7.82 3.08
N CYS A 71 4.24 7.61 2.13
CA CYS A 71 3.89 7.81 0.72
C CYS A 71 2.73 6.92 0.25
N HIS A 72 2.68 5.67 0.72
CA HIS A 72 1.58 4.76 0.42
C HIS A 72 0.24 5.28 0.97
N ALA A 73 0.19 5.66 2.25
CA ALA A 73 -1.02 6.22 2.86
C ALA A 73 -1.43 7.56 2.22
N ILE A 74 -0.48 8.37 1.75
CA ILE A 74 -0.76 9.60 1.02
C ILE A 74 -1.44 9.30 -0.32
N THR A 75 -0.98 8.28 -1.06
CA THR A 75 -1.60 7.92 -2.34
C THR A 75 -3.00 7.35 -2.16
N HIS A 76 -3.35 6.74 -1.02
CA HIS A 76 -4.74 6.39 -0.70
C HIS A 76 -5.65 7.62 -0.79
N ALA A 77 -5.27 8.75 -0.18
CA ALA A 77 -6.07 9.96 -0.21
C ALA A 77 -6.23 10.57 -1.62
N ILE A 78 -5.22 10.41 -2.48
CA ILE A 78 -5.33 10.76 -3.91
C ILE A 78 -6.37 9.87 -4.60
N GLY A 79 -6.32 8.56 -4.37
CA GLY A 79 -7.26 7.58 -4.93
C GLY A 79 -8.70 7.79 -4.46
N GLN A 80 -8.90 8.04 -3.17
CA GLN A 80 -10.23 8.33 -2.62
C GLN A 80 -10.83 9.60 -3.25
N ALA A 81 -10.02 10.66 -3.42
CA ALA A 81 -10.46 11.87 -4.10
C ALA A 81 -10.75 11.63 -5.59
N ALA A 82 -9.98 10.77 -6.25
CA ALA A 82 -10.22 10.39 -7.65
C ALA A 82 -11.54 9.63 -7.80
N MET A 83 -11.83 8.66 -6.92
CA MET A 83 -13.10 7.94 -6.95
C MET A 83 -14.29 8.87 -6.72
N ALA A 84 -14.18 9.82 -5.78
CA ALA A 84 -15.20 10.84 -5.57
C ALA A 84 -15.40 11.74 -6.80
N HIS A 85 -14.34 11.99 -7.57
CA HIS A 85 -14.39 12.84 -8.77
C HIS A 85 -14.94 12.11 -10.00
N TYR A 86 -14.46 10.90 -10.29
CA TYR A 86 -14.83 10.14 -11.49
C TYR A 86 -16.09 9.30 -11.29
N GLY A 87 -16.40 8.91 -10.06
CA GLY A 87 -17.61 8.13 -9.72
C GLY A 87 -17.59 6.68 -10.19
N ASP A 88 -16.53 6.21 -10.86
CA ASP A 88 -16.38 4.87 -11.41
C ASP A 88 -14.95 4.34 -11.21
N VAL A 89 -14.83 3.07 -10.83
CA VAL A 89 -13.54 2.42 -10.50
C VAL A 89 -12.65 2.35 -11.73
N ALA A 90 -13.18 1.85 -12.85
CA ALA A 90 -12.40 1.70 -14.08
C ALA A 90 -11.96 3.07 -14.63
N ALA A 91 -12.83 4.07 -14.56
CA ALA A 91 -12.49 5.44 -14.93
C ALA A 91 -11.39 6.03 -14.04
N ALA A 92 -11.47 5.88 -12.72
CA ALA A 92 -10.45 6.38 -11.80
C ALA A 92 -9.10 5.67 -11.98
N PHE A 93 -9.09 4.36 -12.23
CA PHE A 93 -7.86 3.57 -12.42
C PHE A 93 -7.03 4.07 -13.62
N ARG A 94 -7.67 4.60 -14.68
CA ARG A 94 -6.98 5.13 -15.88
C ARG A 94 -6.05 6.32 -15.61
N TYR A 95 -6.18 6.97 -14.46
CA TYR A 95 -5.37 8.14 -14.09
C TYR A 95 -4.39 7.84 -12.95
N GLY A 96 -4.32 6.59 -12.49
CA GLY A 96 -3.44 6.15 -11.42
C GLY A 96 -1.98 6.08 -11.81
N ASP A 97 -1.15 5.92 -10.79
CA ASP A 97 0.29 5.69 -10.90
C ASP A 97 0.67 4.68 -9.82
N ASN A 98 1.58 3.75 -10.14
CA ASN A 98 2.00 2.71 -9.20
C ASN A 98 3.03 3.20 -8.17
N ALA A 99 3.44 4.47 -8.22
CA ALA A 99 4.31 5.07 -7.22
C ALA A 99 3.81 4.81 -5.79
N CYS A 100 4.76 4.52 -4.89
CA CYS A 100 4.50 4.24 -3.49
C CYS A 100 3.64 2.98 -3.29
N GLY A 101 3.99 1.92 -4.01
CA GLY A 101 3.43 0.59 -3.86
C GLY A 101 1.95 0.49 -4.27
N SER A 102 1.54 1.25 -5.28
CA SER A 102 0.17 1.26 -5.82
C SER A 102 -0.93 1.67 -4.84
N GLY A 103 -0.60 2.39 -3.75
CA GLY A 103 -1.58 2.85 -2.76
C GLY A 103 -2.72 3.70 -3.33
N TYR A 104 -2.53 4.34 -4.49
CA TYR A 104 -3.62 5.03 -5.20
C TYR A 104 -4.81 4.11 -5.51
N TYR A 105 -4.55 2.91 -5.99
CA TYR A 105 -5.59 1.98 -6.41
C TYR A 105 -6.36 1.43 -5.20
N HIS A 106 -5.67 1.19 -4.08
CA HIS A 106 -6.30 0.86 -2.80
C HIS A 106 -7.20 2.01 -2.32
N GLY A 107 -6.70 3.25 -2.44
CA GLY A 107 -7.46 4.47 -2.16
C GLY A 107 -8.72 4.63 -3.00
N VAL A 108 -8.68 4.28 -4.29
CA VAL A 108 -9.89 4.30 -5.15
C VAL A 108 -10.93 3.34 -4.59
N MET A 109 -10.52 2.15 -4.16
CA MET A 109 -11.43 1.15 -3.57
C MET A 109 -11.98 1.56 -2.21
N GLN A 110 -11.16 2.18 -1.35
CA GLN A 110 -11.65 2.83 -0.12
C GLN A 110 -12.67 3.94 -0.44
N GLY A 111 -12.40 4.75 -1.48
CA GLY A 111 -13.32 5.77 -1.98
C GLY A 111 -14.64 5.17 -2.49
N PHE A 112 -14.59 3.99 -3.12
CA PHE A 112 -15.78 3.26 -3.56
C PHE A 112 -16.62 2.83 -2.34
N ALA A 113 -16.00 2.27 -1.30
CA ALA A 113 -16.69 1.93 -0.05
C ALA A 113 -17.37 3.16 0.57
N LEU A 114 -16.66 4.30 0.65
CA LEU A 114 -17.18 5.55 1.21
C LEU A 114 -18.35 6.13 0.40
N THR A 115 -18.34 6.00 -0.93
CA THR A 115 -19.34 6.63 -1.82
C THR A 115 -20.53 5.73 -2.15
N ARG A 116 -20.34 4.41 -2.22
CA ARG A 116 -21.37 3.43 -2.60
C ARG A 116 -21.93 2.64 -1.42
N GLY A 117 -21.19 2.55 -0.32
CA GLY A 117 -21.61 1.91 0.92
C GLY A 117 -21.68 0.38 0.89
N ARG A 118 -21.93 -0.19 2.07
CA ARG A 118 -21.95 -1.64 2.36
C ARG A 118 -22.85 -2.43 1.42
N THR A 119 -24.11 -2.01 1.25
CA THR A 119 -25.11 -2.76 0.48
C THR A 119 -24.69 -2.92 -0.97
N THR A 120 -24.21 -1.85 -1.61
CA THR A 120 -23.75 -1.89 -3.00
C THR A 120 -22.53 -2.78 -3.13
N LEU A 121 -21.52 -2.58 -2.28
CA LEU A 121 -20.27 -3.31 -2.34
C LEU A 121 -20.46 -4.83 -2.19
N LEU A 122 -21.22 -5.26 -1.19
CA LEU A 122 -21.39 -6.68 -0.87
C LEU A 122 -22.44 -7.39 -1.73
N SER A 123 -23.18 -6.67 -2.58
CA SER A 123 -24.19 -7.28 -3.44
C SER A 123 -23.60 -8.10 -4.59
N ASP A 124 -22.46 -7.65 -5.14
CA ASP A 124 -21.75 -8.32 -6.23
C ASP A 124 -20.29 -7.86 -6.24
N LEU A 125 -19.42 -8.62 -5.57
CA LEU A 125 -17.99 -8.33 -5.48
C LEU A 125 -17.28 -8.48 -6.83
N ASP A 126 -17.71 -9.44 -7.66
CA ASP A 126 -17.12 -9.68 -8.97
C ASP A 126 -17.36 -8.51 -9.93
N ALA A 127 -18.51 -7.85 -9.85
CA ALA A 127 -18.85 -6.71 -10.68
C ALA A 127 -17.97 -5.47 -10.40
N VAL A 128 -17.45 -5.30 -9.19
CA VAL A 128 -16.72 -4.09 -8.78
C VAL A 128 -15.48 -3.84 -9.64
N CYS A 129 -14.72 -4.90 -9.92
CA CYS A 129 -13.49 -4.83 -10.73
C CYS A 129 -13.69 -5.25 -12.19
N ALA A 130 -14.91 -5.58 -12.61
CA ALA A 130 -15.18 -6.13 -13.94
C ALA A 130 -14.79 -5.18 -15.09
N GLY A 131 -14.88 -3.87 -14.85
CA GLY A 131 -14.49 -2.84 -15.84
C GLY A 131 -12.97 -2.56 -15.90
N VAL A 132 -12.17 -3.10 -14.97
CA VAL A 132 -10.72 -2.85 -14.93
C VAL A 132 -10.01 -3.77 -15.93
N PRO A 133 -9.27 -3.23 -16.91
CA PRO A 133 -8.64 -4.04 -17.95
C PRO A 133 -7.58 -5.01 -17.41
N GLY A 134 -7.55 -6.22 -17.98
CA GLY A 134 -6.46 -7.18 -17.76
C GLY A 134 -6.74 -8.30 -16.77
N LYS A 135 -8.01 -8.57 -16.47
CA LYS A 135 -8.45 -9.77 -15.76
C LYS A 135 -7.86 -11.05 -16.35
N GLU A 136 -7.92 -11.21 -17.67
CA GLU A 136 -7.49 -12.42 -18.39
C GLU A 136 -5.99 -12.69 -18.23
N ARG A 137 -5.19 -11.61 -18.20
CA ARG A 137 -3.74 -11.68 -18.01
C ARG A 137 -3.30 -11.51 -16.56
N LYS A 138 -4.24 -11.30 -15.62
CA LYS A 138 -3.98 -10.97 -14.21
C LYS A 138 -3.00 -9.80 -14.09
N SER A 139 -3.30 -8.72 -14.80
CA SER A 139 -2.49 -7.50 -14.79
C SER A 139 -2.34 -6.95 -13.37
N LEU A 140 -1.28 -6.17 -13.15
CA LEU A 140 -1.11 -5.49 -11.88
C LEU A 140 -2.30 -4.60 -11.52
N ASP A 141 -2.85 -3.83 -12.47
CA ASP A 141 -4.03 -2.99 -12.21
C ASP A 141 -5.25 -3.83 -11.76
N TYR A 142 -5.49 -4.97 -12.41
CA TYR A 142 -6.60 -5.84 -12.03
C TYR A 142 -6.36 -6.46 -10.64
N PHE A 143 -5.14 -6.92 -10.37
CA PHE A 143 -4.74 -7.41 -9.06
C PHE A 143 -4.93 -6.33 -7.98
N ASN A 144 -4.47 -5.10 -8.22
CA ASN A 144 -4.62 -3.97 -7.30
C ASN A 144 -6.09 -3.59 -7.07
N CYS A 145 -6.96 -3.75 -8.07
CA CYS A 145 -8.40 -3.57 -7.86
C CYS A 145 -8.95 -4.57 -6.86
N VAL A 146 -8.66 -5.86 -7.06
CA VAL A 146 -9.21 -6.91 -6.19
C VAL A 146 -8.52 -6.95 -4.83
N HIS A 147 -7.24 -6.60 -4.75
CA HIS A 147 -6.57 -6.36 -3.49
C HIS A 147 -7.21 -5.19 -2.73
N GLY A 148 -7.38 -4.05 -3.40
CA GLY A 148 -8.08 -2.89 -2.82
C GLY A 148 -9.54 -3.17 -2.44
N LEU A 149 -10.19 -4.14 -3.09
CA LEU A 149 -11.52 -4.61 -2.69
C LEU A 149 -11.52 -5.14 -1.25
N GLY A 150 -10.45 -5.82 -0.81
CA GLY A 150 -10.28 -6.24 0.58
C GLY A 150 -10.25 -5.07 1.57
N HIS A 151 -9.61 -3.95 1.20
CA HIS A 151 -9.61 -2.71 1.98
C HIS A 151 -11.03 -2.12 2.05
N ALA A 152 -11.74 -2.10 0.92
CA ALA A 152 -13.12 -1.63 0.85
C ALA A 152 -14.06 -2.47 1.73
N VAL A 153 -13.87 -3.80 1.73
CA VAL A 153 -14.63 -4.74 2.58
C VAL A 153 -14.36 -4.48 4.06
N MET A 154 -13.10 -4.33 4.46
CA MET A 154 -12.72 -3.95 5.84
C MET A 154 -13.38 -2.64 6.26
N ALA A 155 -13.31 -1.61 5.42
CA ALA A 155 -13.92 -0.31 5.69
C ALA A 155 -15.45 -0.41 5.88
N VAL A 156 -16.16 -1.15 5.03
CA VAL A 156 -17.62 -1.30 5.22
C VAL A 156 -17.97 -2.25 6.35
N ARG A 157 -17.05 -3.07 6.86
CA ARG A 157 -17.28 -4.00 7.97
C ARG A 157 -16.83 -3.46 9.32
N ASP A 158 -16.52 -2.16 9.41
CA ASP A 158 -16.05 -1.52 10.65
C ASP A 158 -14.84 -2.29 11.24
N ASP A 159 -13.90 -2.64 10.35
CA ASP A 159 -12.69 -3.42 10.63
C ASP A 159 -12.94 -4.81 11.22
N ALA A 160 -14.13 -5.41 11.03
CA ALA A 160 -14.41 -6.77 11.46
C ALA A 160 -13.69 -7.81 10.59
N LEU A 161 -12.40 -8.04 10.88
CA LEU A 161 -11.50 -8.92 10.13
C LEU A 161 -12.11 -10.25 9.70
N PHE A 162 -12.68 -11.03 10.63
CA PHE A 162 -13.20 -12.36 10.31
C PHE A 162 -14.42 -12.31 9.37
N ASP A 163 -15.27 -11.28 9.50
CA ASP A 163 -16.42 -11.09 8.61
C ASP A 163 -15.93 -10.63 7.22
N ALA A 164 -14.93 -9.76 7.17
CA ALA A 164 -14.31 -9.30 5.92
C ALA A 164 -13.65 -10.45 5.14
N LEU A 165 -12.96 -11.36 5.84
CA LEU A 165 -12.39 -12.57 5.23
C LEU A 165 -13.48 -13.47 4.64
N HIS A 166 -14.62 -13.61 5.33
CA HIS A 166 -15.75 -14.38 4.83
C HIS A 166 -16.41 -13.72 3.62
N ASP A 167 -16.51 -12.39 3.58
CA ASP A 167 -17.04 -11.68 2.41
C ASP A 167 -16.19 -11.95 1.15
N CYS A 168 -14.86 -11.99 1.28
CA CYS A 168 -13.97 -12.33 0.15
C CYS A 168 -14.22 -13.73 -0.44
N ASP A 169 -14.84 -14.66 0.30
CA ASP A 169 -15.23 -15.97 -0.23
C ASP A 169 -16.33 -15.88 -1.31
N GLY A 170 -17.05 -14.75 -1.38
CA GLY A 170 -18.07 -14.49 -2.38
C GLY A 170 -17.53 -14.26 -3.79
N LEU A 171 -16.23 -14.03 -3.95
CA LEU A 171 -15.57 -13.92 -5.25
C LEU A 171 -15.50 -15.28 -5.95
N THR A 172 -15.72 -15.31 -7.25
CA THR A 172 -15.76 -16.58 -8.02
C THR A 172 -14.38 -17.11 -8.44
N GLY A 173 -13.36 -16.24 -8.51
CA GLY A 173 -12.01 -16.60 -8.95
C GLY A 173 -11.02 -16.78 -7.80
N ALA A 174 -10.18 -17.82 -7.87
CA ALA A 174 -9.23 -18.13 -6.80
C ALA A 174 -8.14 -17.06 -6.61
N MET A 175 -7.71 -16.39 -7.70
CA MET A 175 -6.76 -15.28 -7.60
C MET A 175 -7.41 -14.08 -6.92
N GLU A 176 -8.66 -13.81 -7.28
CA GLU A 176 -9.47 -12.73 -6.76
C GLU A 176 -9.73 -12.92 -5.26
N GLN A 177 -10.12 -14.13 -4.84
CA GLN A 177 -10.26 -14.49 -3.43
C GLN A 177 -8.97 -14.23 -2.65
N ASN A 178 -7.84 -14.72 -3.14
CA ASN A 178 -6.54 -14.54 -2.50
C ASN A 178 -6.15 -13.06 -2.43
N ALA A 179 -6.30 -12.30 -3.51
CA ALA A 179 -5.99 -10.88 -3.55
C ALA A 179 -6.86 -10.08 -2.55
N CYS A 180 -8.17 -10.36 -2.49
CA CYS A 180 -9.09 -9.75 -1.53
C CYS A 180 -8.69 -10.07 -0.09
N VAL A 181 -8.45 -11.35 0.22
CA VAL A 181 -8.00 -11.81 1.55
C VAL A 181 -6.69 -11.15 1.95
N ASN A 182 -5.73 -11.06 1.01
CA ASN A 182 -4.48 -10.36 1.22
C ASN A 182 -4.75 -8.88 1.57
N GLY A 183 -5.56 -8.17 0.78
CA GLY A 183 -5.97 -6.79 1.07
C GLY A 183 -6.64 -6.60 2.44
N VAL A 184 -7.48 -7.54 2.86
CA VAL A 184 -8.09 -7.55 4.20
C VAL A 184 -7.01 -7.60 5.31
N PHE A 185 -6.00 -8.45 5.15
CA PHE A 185 -4.90 -8.52 6.11
C PHE A 185 -4.00 -7.28 6.06
N MET A 186 -3.76 -6.69 4.89
CA MET A 186 -3.00 -5.44 4.77
C MET A 186 -3.69 -4.32 5.53
N GLU A 187 -4.98 -4.11 5.32
CA GLU A 187 -5.74 -3.08 6.04
C GLU A 187 -5.72 -3.34 7.55
N ASN A 188 -5.85 -4.60 7.98
CA ASN A 188 -5.76 -4.95 9.41
C ASN A 188 -4.40 -4.58 10.04
N LEU A 189 -3.31 -4.59 9.27
CA LEU A 189 -1.97 -4.15 9.72
C LEU A 189 -1.81 -2.63 9.70
N ILE A 190 -2.44 -1.93 8.76
CA ILE A 190 -2.37 -0.47 8.62
C ILE A 190 -3.24 0.24 9.68
N VAL A 191 -4.29 -0.42 10.17
CA VAL A 191 -5.10 0.01 11.32
C VAL A 191 -4.28 -0.19 12.62
N ASP A 192 -3.00 0.17 12.66
CA ASP A 192 -2.11 0.03 13.82
C ASP A 192 -1.83 1.37 14.53
N GLY A 193 -2.59 2.42 14.21
CA GLY A 193 -2.48 3.74 14.82
C GLY A 193 -1.18 4.51 14.51
N ALA A 194 -0.12 3.85 14.02
CA ALA A 194 1.15 4.47 13.63
C ALA A 194 1.02 5.39 12.40
N HIS A 195 -0.09 5.24 11.68
CA HIS A 195 -0.48 6.06 10.53
C HIS A 195 -1.67 6.98 10.85
N GLY A 196 -1.98 7.25 12.13
CA GLY A 196 -3.07 8.16 12.50
C GLY A 196 -4.48 7.55 12.40
N GLY A 197 -4.60 6.22 12.23
CA GLY A 197 -5.85 5.47 12.28
C GLY A 197 -6.21 4.94 13.68
N HIS A 198 -7.23 4.09 13.76
CA HIS A 198 -7.55 3.32 14.97
C HIS A 198 -6.59 2.12 15.11
N TYR A 199 -6.52 1.51 16.30
CA TYR A 199 -5.79 0.25 16.52
C TYR A 199 -6.72 -0.93 16.24
N SER A 200 -6.26 -1.91 15.45
CA SER A 200 -6.98 -3.13 15.17
C SER A 200 -7.07 -3.95 16.44
N LYS A 201 -8.29 -4.36 16.79
CA LYS A 201 -8.54 -5.31 17.88
C LYS A 201 -8.01 -6.72 17.58
N TYR A 202 -7.53 -6.96 16.36
CA TYR A 202 -6.99 -8.24 15.90
C TYR A 202 -5.45 -8.28 15.91
N LEU A 203 -4.79 -7.29 16.49
CA LEU A 203 -3.35 -7.25 16.66
C LEU A 203 -3.01 -7.23 18.15
N LYS A 204 -2.10 -8.12 18.57
CA LYS A 204 -1.78 -8.34 19.98
C LYS A 204 -0.26 -8.34 20.19
N PRO A 205 0.31 -7.43 20.98
CA PRO A 205 1.76 -7.37 21.17
C PRO A 205 2.35 -8.66 21.77
N ALA A 206 1.59 -9.34 22.63
CA ALA A 206 2.01 -10.61 23.25
C ALA A 206 1.83 -11.83 22.33
N GLU A 207 1.12 -11.69 21.21
CA GLU A 207 0.92 -12.76 20.21
C GLU A 207 1.26 -12.21 18.81
N PRO A 208 2.55 -11.99 18.46
CA PRO A 208 2.93 -11.23 17.26
C PRO A 208 2.48 -11.87 15.93
N LEU A 209 2.13 -13.16 15.93
CA LEU A 209 1.63 -13.89 14.75
C LEU A 209 0.10 -14.03 14.72
N TYR A 210 -0.62 -13.50 15.72
CA TYR A 210 -2.07 -13.37 15.67
C TYR A 210 -2.43 -12.20 14.74
N PRO A 211 -3.39 -12.38 13.81
CA PRO A 211 -4.44 -13.40 13.79
C PRO A 211 -4.15 -14.66 12.95
N CYS A 212 -2.98 -14.78 12.31
CA CYS A 212 -2.68 -15.92 11.42
C CYS A 212 -2.69 -17.28 12.13
N THR A 213 -2.50 -17.29 13.45
CA THR A 213 -2.65 -18.50 14.29
C THR A 213 -4.10 -18.91 14.54
N ALA A 214 -5.06 -18.00 14.33
CA ALA A 214 -6.48 -18.19 14.64
C ALA A 214 -7.40 -18.29 13.41
N VAL A 215 -6.96 -17.79 12.25
CA VAL A 215 -7.76 -17.87 11.00
C VAL A 215 -7.84 -19.30 10.46
N ALA A 216 -8.87 -19.56 9.65
CA ALA A 216 -9.03 -20.81 8.93
C ALA A 216 -7.84 -21.05 7.97
N GLU A 217 -7.52 -22.33 7.72
CA GLU A 217 -6.34 -22.75 6.96
C GLU A 217 -6.24 -22.10 5.57
N LYS A 218 -7.37 -21.93 4.88
CA LYS A 218 -7.45 -21.28 3.56
C LYS A 218 -6.94 -19.82 3.53
N TYR A 219 -6.97 -19.12 4.66
CA TYR A 219 -6.50 -17.73 4.75
C TYR A 219 -5.06 -17.61 5.24
N LYS A 220 -4.46 -18.70 5.73
CA LYS A 220 -3.16 -18.63 6.41
C LYS A 220 -2.03 -18.19 5.50
N ALA A 221 -2.02 -18.64 4.24
CA ALA A 221 -0.97 -18.25 3.28
C ALA A 221 -0.90 -16.72 3.16
N GLU A 222 -2.04 -16.09 2.81
CA GLU A 222 -2.13 -14.64 2.64
C GLU A 222 -1.91 -13.86 3.94
N CYS A 223 -2.32 -14.41 5.09
CA CYS A 223 -2.05 -13.81 6.39
C CYS A 223 -0.54 -13.77 6.69
N PHE A 224 0.11 -14.93 6.56
CA PHE A 224 1.55 -15.06 6.84
C PHE A 224 2.43 -14.35 5.81
N ASP A 225 1.91 -14.01 4.63
CA ASP A 225 2.61 -13.19 3.62
C ASP A 225 2.76 -11.70 4.01
N MET A 226 2.08 -11.25 5.08
CA MET A 226 2.23 -9.87 5.58
C MET A 226 2.41 -9.71 7.09
N GLN A 227 2.04 -10.70 7.90
CA GLN A 227 2.00 -10.58 9.37
C GLN A 227 3.33 -10.17 10.02
N THR A 228 4.47 -10.40 9.37
CA THR A 228 5.77 -10.03 9.94
C THR A 228 5.94 -8.52 10.09
N SER A 229 5.21 -7.68 9.36
CA SER A 229 5.25 -6.23 9.56
C SER A 229 4.82 -5.86 10.97
N TYR A 230 3.73 -6.47 11.46
CA TYR A 230 3.31 -6.29 12.84
C TYR A 230 4.28 -6.95 13.83
N ALA A 231 4.75 -8.16 13.51
CA ALA A 231 5.67 -8.87 14.40
C ALA A 231 6.98 -8.11 14.61
N LEU A 232 7.52 -7.45 13.57
CA LEU A 232 8.67 -6.56 13.67
C LEU A 232 8.37 -5.36 14.58
N GLY A 233 7.20 -4.74 14.45
CA GLY A 233 6.77 -3.68 15.38
C GLY A 233 6.74 -4.14 16.84
N ALA A 234 6.14 -5.30 17.10
CA ALA A 234 6.07 -5.90 18.44
C ALA A 234 7.47 -6.26 19.00
N GLU A 235 8.39 -6.68 18.13
CA GLU A 235 9.77 -7.05 18.48
C GLU A 235 10.78 -5.91 18.29
N GLN A 236 10.31 -4.66 18.16
CA GLN A 236 11.17 -3.46 18.07
C GLN A 236 12.18 -3.50 16.90
N GLY A 237 11.77 -4.10 15.78
CA GLY A 237 12.58 -4.24 14.57
C GLY A 237 13.60 -5.39 14.61
N ASP A 238 13.54 -6.27 15.61
CA ASP A 238 14.47 -7.40 15.72
C ASP A 238 14.12 -8.53 14.72
N PHE A 239 14.71 -8.45 13.54
CA PHE A 239 14.57 -9.46 12.49
C PHE A 239 14.97 -10.86 12.95
N ALA A 240 15.98 -11.01 13.79
CA ALA A 240 16.44 -12.33 14.24
C ALA A 240 15.39 -13.01 15.13
N LYS A 241 14.70 -12.24 15.99
CA LYS A 241 13.55 -12.75 16.73
C LYS A 241 12.38 -13.10 15.83
N VAL A 242 12.06 -12.29 14.82
CA VAL A 242 10.96 -12.61 13.90
C VAL A 242 11.27 -13.84 13.04
N PHE A 243 12.52 -14.07 12.64
CA PHE A 243 12.95 -15.35 12.05
C PHE A 243 12.67 -16.54 13.00
N ALA A 244 12.92 -16.38 14.30
CA ALA A 244 12.64 -17.41 15.30
C ALA A 244 11.13 -17.62 15.50
N LEU A 245 10.31 -16.55 15.49
CA LEU A 245 8.85 -16.65 15.49
C LEU A 245 8.35 -17.45 14.27
N CYS A 246 8.82 -17.10 13.06
CA CYS A 246 8.48 -17.83 11.84
C CYS A 246 8.90 -19.30 11.90
N ALA A 247 10.00 -19.65 12.57
CA ALA A 247 10.41 -21.05 12.73
C ALA A 247 9.38 -21.90 13.50
N GLY A 248 8.59 -21.27 14.38
CA GLY A 248 7.48 -21.90 15.09
C GLY A 248 6.23 -22.12 14.25
N VAL A 249 6.14 -21.54 13.05
CA VAL A 249 4.99 -21.71 12.15
C VAL A 249 5.04 -23.10 11.50
N ALA A 250 3.88 -23.73 11.36
CA ALA A 250 3.74 -25.02 10.71
C ALA A 250 3.95 -24.90 9.19
N MET A 251 4.47 -25.98 8.57
CA MET A 251 4.49 -26.08 7.11
C MET A 251 3.05 -26.22 6.57
N PRO A 252 2.73 -25.67 5.39
CA PRO A 252 3.64 -24.93 4.49
C PRO A 252 3.82 -23.43 4.85
N PHE A 253 2.99 -22.88 5.74
CA PHE A 253 2.89 -21.44 6.01
C PHE A 253 4.14 -20.78 6.60
N ARG A 254 5.07 -21.57 7.12
CA ARG A 254 6.40 -21.11 7.51
C ARG A 254 7.12 -20.38 6.37
N ASN A 255 6.97 -20.88 5.14
CA ASN A 255 7.62 -20.29 3.97
C ASN A 255 7.01 -18.93 3.62
N ASN A 256 5.70 -18.76 3.82
CA ASN A 256 5.00 -17.48 3.69
C ASN A 256 5.51 -16.48 4.74
N CYS A 257 5.67 -16.91 6.00
CA CYS A 257 6.23 -16.06 7.06
C CYS A 257 7.64 -15.55 6.73
N TYR A 258 8.53 -16.40 6.20
CA TYR A 258 9.86 -15.95 5.79
C TYR A 258 9.82 -15.04 4.55
N GLN A 259 8.91 -15.26 3.60
CA GLN A 259 8.70 -14.35 2.46
C GLN A 259 8.22 -12.98 2.92
N SER A 260 7.24 -12.94 3.84
CA SER A 260 6.78 -11.69 4.45
C SER A 260 7.94 -10.92 5.09
N LEU A 261 8.83 -11.62 5.82
CA LEU A 261 10.00 -10.98 6.43
C LEU A 261 10.98 -10.44 5.39
N GLY A 262 11.10 -11.11 4.24
CA GLY A 262 11.85 -10.66 3.08
C GLY A 262 11.32 -9.37 2.47
N ARG A 263 10.00 -9.29 2.29
CA ARG A 263 9.31 -8.07 1.86
C ARG A 263 9.60 -6.91 2.84
N ASP A 264 9.46 -7.16 4.14
CA ASP A 264 9.76 -6.13 5.15
C ASP A 264 11.24 -5.71 5.12
N ALA A 265 12.18 -6.63 4.89
CA ALA A 265 13.60 -6.32 4.75
C ALA A 265 13.89 -5.39 3.56
N ALA A 266 13.24 -5.62 2.43
CA ALA A 266 13.33 -4.75 1.25
C ALA A 266 12.68 -3.38 1.51
N THR A 267 11.44 -3.36 1.99
CA THR A 267 10.71 -2.12 2.26
C THR A 267 11.42 -1.24 3.31
N ILE A 268 11.88 -1.80 4.43
CA ILE A 268 12.56 -1.04 5.50
C ILE A 268 13.93 -0.51 5.03
N SER A 269 14.62 -1.26 4.18
CA SER A 269 15.89 -0.79 3.58
C SER A 269 15.69 0.23 2.47
N ARG A 270 14.44 0.50 2.07
CA ARG A 270 14.07 1.31 0.89
C ARG A 270 14.65 0.71 -0.39
N ASP A 271 14.53 -0.61 -0.50
CA ASP A 271 14.97 -1.41 -1.63
C ASP A 271 16.47 -1.26 -1.96
N GLN A 272 17.27 -1.08 -0.91
CA GLN A 272 18.72 -1.06 -1.04
C GLN A 272 19.29 -2.48 -0.96
N VAL A 273 20.03 -2.89 -1.99
CA VAL A 273 20.56 -4.26 -2.12
C VAL A 273 21.36 -4.70 -0.89
N SER A 274 22.39 -3.95 -0.49
CA SER A 274 23.31 -4.38 0.57
C SER A 274 22.60 -4.55 1.94
N PRO A 275 21.82 -3.58 2.44
CA PRO A 275 21.06 -3.76 3.68
C PRO A 275 20.02 -4.88 3.62
N THR A 276 19.34 -5.07 2.49
CA THR A 276 18.38 -6.19 2.30
C THR A 276 19.08 -7.53 2.42
N VAL A 277 20.23 -7.71 1.73
CA VAL A 277 21.04 -8.94 1.82
C VAL A 277 21.52 -9.18 3.25
N ALA A 278 22.04 -8.14 3.91
CA ALA A 278 22.49 -8.25 5.30
C ALA A 278 21.37 -8.72 6.24
N THR A 279 20.15 -8.22 6.03
CA THR A 279 18.97 -8.60 6.81
C THR A 279 18.55 -10.04 6.56
N CYS A 280 18.45 -10.48 5.30
CA CYS A 280 18.12 -11.87 4.99
C CYS A 280 19.19 -12.86 5.49
N ASN A 281 20.46 -12.44 5.58
CA ASN A 281 21.55 -13.26 6.12
C ASN A 281 21.47 -13.47 7.64
N LEU A 282 20.56 -12.80 8.35
CA LEU A 282 20.24 -13.13 9.75
C LEU A 282 19.53 -14.49 9.86
N GLY A 283 18.94 -15.00 8.76
CA GLY A 283 18.36 -16.34 8.69
C GLY A 283 19.42 -17.43 8.87
N ARG A 284 19.23 -18.28 9.87
CA ARG A 284 20.22 -19.33 10.24
C ARG A 284 20.16 -20.54 9.30
N GLY A 285 18.96 -20.89 8.83
CA GLY A 285 18.72 -22.01 7.92
C GLY A 285 18.70 -21.60 6.45
N HIS A 286 18.99 -22.55 5.56
CA HIS A 286 18.90 -22.34 4.11
C HIS A 286 17.50 -21.83 3.71
N ASP A 287 16.43 -22.48 4.17
CA ASP A 287 15.06 -22.09 3.82
C ASP A 287 14.69 -20.69 4.32
N GLN A 288 15.16 -20.30 5.51
CA GLN A 288 14.94 -18.95 6.05
C GLN A 288 15.50 -17.89 5.11
N ARG A 289 16.76 -18.08 4.66
CA ARG A 289 17.43 -17.17 3.74
C ARG A 289 16.78 -17.22 2.35
N ALA A 290 16.49 -18.41 1.84
CA ALA A 290 15.90 -18.59 0.51
C ALA A 290 14.54 -17.89 0.39
N TYR A 291 13.65 -18.09 1.37
CA TYR A 291 12.32 -17.49 1.35
C TYR A 291 12.35 -15.99 1.72
N CYS A 292 13.27 -15.53 2.59
CA CYS A 292 13.49 -14.09 2.78
C CYS A 292 13.94 -13.42 1.47
N VAL A 293 14.92 -13.99 0.77
CA VAL A 293 15.36 -13.48 -0.52
C VAL A 293 14.22 -13.51 -1.54
N LEU A 294 13.39 -14.56 -1.54
CA LEU A 294 12.23 -14.66 -2.42
C LEU A 294 11.23 -13.52 -2.18
N GLY A 295 10.90 -13.22 -0.92
CA GLY A 295 10.04 -12.08 -0.60
C GLY A 295 10.65 -10.75 -1.00
N ALA A 296 11.94 -10.56 -0.71
CA ALA A 296 12.66 -9.32 -1.03
C ALA A 296 12.75 -9.06 -2.54
N VAL A 297 13.01 -10.08 -3.36
CA VAL A 297 13.12 -9.89 -4.82
C VAL A 297 11.77 -9.57 -5.46
N LEU A 298 10.68 -10.14 -4.94
CA LEU A 298 9.33 -9.80 -5.39
C LEU A 298 8.99 -8.34 -5.06
N ASP A 299 9.38 -7.86 -3.86
CA ASP A 299 9.20 -6.47 -3.45
C ASP A 299 9.99 -5.50 -4.35
N PHE A 300 11.24 -5.83 -4.69
CA PHE A 300 12.06 -5.01 -5.60
C PHE A 300 11.41 -4.86 -6.99
N VAL A 301 10.86 -5.95 -7.55
CA VAL A 301 10.15 -5.90 -8.84
C VAL A 301 8.93 -5.01 -8.73
N TYR A 302 8.16 -5.15 -7.65
CA TYR A 302 6.94 -4.38 -7.42
C TYR A 302 7.21 -2.89 -7.18
N TYR A 303 8.23 -2.54 -6.39
CA TYR A 303 8.55 -1.17 -6.06
C TYR A 303 9.10 -0.39 -7.26
N TYR A 304 10.05 -0.98 -8.00
CA TYR A 304 10.68 -0.32 -9.13
C TYR A 304 9.95 -0.51 -10.46
N HIS A 305 8.96 -1.41 -10.54
CA HIS A 305 8.34 -1.85 -11.79
C HIS A 305 9.38 -2.28 -12.83
N SER A 306 10.44 -2.93 -12.35
CA SER A 306 11.66 -3.21 -13.10
C SER A 306 12.31 -4.49 -12.61
N ASP A 307 12.94 -5.23 -13.53
CA ASP A 307 13.73 -6.41 -13.20
C ASP A 307 15.22 -6.10 -12.94
N GLU A 308 15.66 -4.87 -13.18
CA GLU A 308 17.08 -4.48 -13.08
C GLU A 308 17.58 -4.54 -11.63
N GLN A 309 16.88 -3.87 -10.73
CA GLN A 309 17.22 -3.82 -9.30
C GLN A 309 17.06 -5.19 -8.65
N ALA A 310 16.02 -5.93 -9.05
CA ALA A 310 15.80 -7.30 -8.61
C ALA A 310 16.95 -8.24 -9.05
N LYS A 311 17.44 -8.11 -10.30
CA LYS A 311 18.62 -8.85 -10.78
C LYS A 311 19.88 -8.48 -10.01
N ALA A 312 20.05 -7.21 -9.64
CA ALA A 312 21.16 -6.76 -8.81
C ALA A 312 21.12 -7.39 -7.41
N LEU A 313 19.93 -7.48 -6.79
CA LEU A 313 19.73 -8.21 -5.53
C LEU A 313 20.13 -9.68 -5.68
N CYS A 314 19.63 -10.38 -6.72
CA CYS A 314 19.98 -11.78 -6.96
C CYS A 314 21.47 -12.01 -7.27
N ALA A 315 22.21 -11.00 -7.72
CA ALA A 315 23.65 -11.11 -7.95
C ALA A 315 24.46 -10.98 -6.64
N ALA A 316 23.92 -10.27 -5.66
CA ALA A 316 24.58 -9.95 -4.39
C ALA A 316 24.41 -11.03 -3.30
N ILE A 317 23.47 -11.96 -3.46
CA ILE A 317 23.25 -13.07 -2.52
C ILE A 317 24.18 -14.27 -2.75
N ASP A 318 24.17 -15.21 -1.80
CA ASP A 318 24.90 -16.48 -1.85
C ASP A 318 24.55 -17.30 -3.10
N ARG A 319 25.55 -18.02 -3.63
CA ARG A 319 25.49 -18.68 -4.94
C ARG A 319 24.36 -19.72 -5.05
N ASP A 320 24.10 -20.46 -3.98
CA ASP A 320 23.05 -21.47 -3.88
C ASP A 320 21.64 -20.87 -3.97
N LEU A 321 21.44 -19.62 -3.55
CA LEU A 321 20.14 -18.95 -3.57
C LEU A 321 19.82 -18.26 -4.91
N ARG A 322 20.83 -18.03 -5.76
CA ARG A 322 20.70 -17.20 -6.98
C ARG A 322 19.71 -17.74 -7.99
N GLN A 323 19.64 -19.07 -8.15
CA GLN A 323 18.74 -19.68 -9.12
C GLN A 323 17.28 -19.43 -8.73
N GLY A 324 16.91 -19.72 -7.48
CA GLY A 324 15.56 -19.47 -6.97
C GLY A 324 15.15 -18.00 -7.09
N CYS A 325 16.06 -17.10 -6.71
CA CYS A 325 15.85 -15.65 -6.83
C CYS A 325 15.56 -15.21 -8.27
N ARG A 326 16.34 -15.69 -9.25
CA ARG A 326 16.15 -15.36 -10.67
C ARG A 326 14.87 -15.95 -11.25
N SER A 327 14.52 -17.17 -10.86
CA SER A 327 13.26 -17.80 -11.29
C SER A 327 12.03 -17.04 -10.80
N ALA A 328 12.08 -16.45 -9.61
CA ALA A 328 11.01 -15.60 -9.09
C ALA A 328 10.76 -14.39 -9.99
N ILE A 329 11.81 -13.70 -10.42
CA ILE A 329 11.72 -12.56 -11.36
C ILE A 329 11.04 -13.00 -12.66
N THR A 330 11.43 -14.16 -13.23
CA THR A 330 10.84 -14.65 -14.48
C THR A 330 9.34 -14.95 -14.35
N SER A 331 8.88 -15.40 -13.17
CA SER A 331 7.46 -15.69 -12.94
C SER A 331 6.55 -14.44 -12.96
N LEU A 332 7.16 -13.26 -12.88
CA LEU A 332 6.50 -11.95 -12.89
C LEU A 332 6.52 -11.25 -14.26
N VAL A 333 7.30 -11.75 -15.22
CA VAL A 333 7.41 -11.14 -16.56
C VAL A 333 6.05 -11.17 -17.26
N GLY A 334 5.58 -10.00 -17.70
CA GLY A 334 4.29 -9.81 -18.38
C GLY A 334 3.07 -9.58 -17.48
N ARG A 335 3.26 -9.53 -16.15
CA ARG A 335 2.22 -9.11 -15.19
C ARG A 335 2.18 -7.59 -14.95
N PHE A 336 3.33 -6.95 -15.13
CA PHE A 336 3.56 -5.51 -15.02
C PHE A 336 3.55 -4.88 -16.42
#